data_AF-A0A6P3XGK6-F1
#
_entry.id   AF-A0A6P3XGK6-F1
#
_cell.length_a   1.000
_cell.length_b   1.000
_cell.length_c   1.000
_cell.angle_alpha   90.00
_cell.angle_beta   90.00
_cell.angle_gamma   90.00
#
_symmetry.space_group_name_H-M   'P 1'
#
loop_
_entity.id
_entity.type
_entity.pdbx_description
1 polymer ?
#
loop_
_entity_poly.entity_id
_entity_poly.type
_entity_poly.pdbx_seq_one_letter_code
_entity_poly.pdbx_strand_id
1 'polypeptide(L)'
;MFSSLRDKDARAMILLTNMRSLLADEPSSVHDIGTAPRCPLPVTVMDFIYNFTQAELEVTWPCEVRFYWLSLQPFVRFVRFLVGYVTPFIIILGVLLNTVSFSMLSTPVLCDSNLSLYLRALAISDNGALIFSYAVSVARSHSTFVNDLFMNSRFLCSTSSVSMELFQFTSTWLVVALTWTRVIAVTFPFRTHGCQNCSAVITIAILTCISSVISLTKLYSGGYETDSVFEFIPCQEMIKPWGSAMYFYIALSTWLPLLFIFVGNLLLIIRVRKSYKIHNELTHNFRYKNNRTHNSSRTLLAVSIVYLILLLPLGIVETLELYWDIILIEHPANDAEKNKRYIHWLQEKMFLKWCRGLFFHIYHWNFAINFFLYYLTGKKFRRVVTQTLKNYTDSNLPCYKGILKCNTWNNCHEHFAAVRSTSILLARAVTRNNRFIDTNVARDNANERISTNV
;
A
#
# COMPACT_ATOMS: atom_id res chain seq x y z
N MET A 1 29.09 -27.96 -14.02
CA MET A 1 28.39 -26.78 -14.60
C MET A 1 27.45 -26.08 -13.59
N PHE A 2 27.67 -26.23 -12.28
CA PHE A 2 26.87 -25.60 -11.21
C PHE A 2 27.73 -24.81 -10.19
N SER A 3 29.01 -24.56 -10.49
CA SER A 3 29.94 -23.82 -9.62
C SER A 3 30.35 -22.44 -10.17
N SER A 4 29.88 -22.05 -11.37
CA SER A 4 30.34 -20.82 -12.06
C SER A 4 29.32 -19.67 -12.05
N LEU A 5 28.15 -19.86 -11.43
CA LEU A 5 27.09 -18.84 -11.35
C LEU A 5 27.13 -17.99 -10.07
N ARG A 6 28.07 -18.24 -9.14
CA ARG A 6 28.13 -17.53 -7.85
C ARG A 6 28.69 -16.10 -7.94
N ASP A 7 29.27 -15.70 -9.08
CA ASP A 7 30.08 -14.47 -9.15
C ASP A 7 29.47 -13.35 -10.01
N LYS A 8 28.34 -13.59 -10.69
CA LYS A 8 27.75 -12.60 -11.63
C LYS A 8 26.51 -11.87 -11.10
N ASP A 9 25.91 -12.32 -10.01
CA ASP A 9 24.82 -11.60 -9.34
C ASP A 9 25.31 -10.50 -8.39
N ALA A 10 26.63 -10.35 -8.23
CA ALA A 10 27.26 -9.26 -7.47
C ALA A 10 27.07 -7.85 -8.09
N ARG A 11 26.53 -7.74 -9.31
CA ARG A 11 26.26 -6.42 -9.94
C ARG A 11 24.97 -5.75 -9.47
N ALA A 12 24.02 -6.50 -8.91
CA ALA A 12 22.85 -5.90 -8.25
C ALA A 12 23.19 -5.34 -6.85
N MET A 13 24.30 -5.79 -6.27
CA MET A 13 24.86 -5.31 -4.98
C MET A 13 25.58 -3.95 -5.07
N ILE A 14 25.76 -3.39 -6.27
CA ILE A 14 26.54 -2.15 -6.49
C ILE A 14 25.80 -0.88 -6.00
N LEU A 15 24.48 -0.92 -5.85
CA LEU A 15 23.73 0.19 -5.22
C LEU A 15 23.81 0.18 -3.70
N LEU A 16 24.10 -0.97 -3.08
CA LEU A 16 24.27 -1.12 -1.63
C LEU A 16 25.73 -0.91 -1.19
N THR A 17 26.71 -1.18 -2.05
CA THR A 17 28.14 -1.00 -1.72
C THR A 17 28.56 0.47 -1.63
N ASN A 18 27.86 1.39 -2.30
CA ASN A 18 28.15 2.83 -2.22
C ASN A 18 27.75 3.46 -0.87
N MET A 19 26.90 2.81 -0.05
CA MET A 19 26.72 3.24 1.34
C MET A 19 27.79 2.67 2.28
N ARG A 20 28.45 1.56 1.89
CA ARG A 20 29.49 0.91 2.69
C ARG A 20 30.84 1.64 2.58
N SER A 21 31.12 2.30 1.45
CA SER A 21 32.40 3.01 1.22
C SER A 21 32.51 4.39 1.91
N LEU A 22 31.44 4.88 2.55
CA LEU A 22 31.45 6.15 3.29
C LEU A 22 31.64 5.98 4.81
N LEU A 23 31.75 4.74 5.31
CA LEU A 23 31.73 4.45 6.75
C LEU A 23 32.86 3.51 7.24
N ALA A 24 33.90 3.29 6.44
CA ALA A 24 35.00 2.40 6.83
C ALA A 24 36.34 3.14 6.80
N ASP A 25 36.66 3.82 7.90
CA ASP A 25 38.05 3.94 8.34
C ASP A 25 38.25 2.92 9.49
N GLU A 26 39.17 1.97 9.28
CA GLU A 26 39.63 1.02 10.29
C GLU A 26 40.41 1.74 11.41
N PRO A 27 40.52 1.08 12.57
CA PRO A 27 41.88 0.82 13.03
C PRO A 27 42.10 -0.65 13.41
N SER A 28 43.22 -1.14 12.92
CA SER A 28 43.87 -2.40 13.26
C SER A 28 44.59 -2.30 14.61
N SER A 29 44.42 -3.30 15.47
CA SER A 29 45.51 -3.82 16.31
C SER A 29 45.11 -5.11 17.02
N VAL A 30 45.96 -6.12 16.84
CA VAL A 30 46.01 -7.42 17.53
C VAL A 30 46.61 -7.22 18.94
N HIS A 31 46.01 -7.80 19.99
CA HIS A 31 46.76 -8.47 21.08
C HIS A 31 45.88 -9.22 22.13
N ASP A 32 46.41 -10.40 22.47
CA ASP A 32 46.42 -11.16 23.74
C ASP A 32 45.17 -11.81 24.38
N ILE A 33 45.34 -13.14 24.58
CA ILE A 33 44.46 -14.08 25.25
C ILE A 33 44.79 -14.06 26.75
N GLY A 34 43.95 -13.39 27.53
CA GLY A 34 44.00 -13.41 28.99
C GLY A 34 42.81 -12.64 29.54
N THR A 35 41.76 -13.37 29.95
CA THR A 35 40.42 -12.87 30.31
C THR A 35 39.79 -12.00 29.21
N ALA A 36 38.84 -12.57 28.45
CA ALA A 36 38.12 -11.82 27.42
C ALA A 36 37.64 -10.48 28.02
N PRO A 37 38.09 -9.32 27.50
CA PRO A 37 37.68 -8.04 28.04
C PRO A 37 36.16 -7.98 27.91
N ARG A 38 35.48 -7.71 29.03
CA ARG A 38 34.04 -7.40 29.00
C ARG A 38 33.82 -6.32 27.95
N CYS A 39 32.87 -6.54 27.04
CA CYS A 39 32.59 -5.62 25.95
C CYS A 39 32.44 -4.19 26.52
N PRO A 40 33.16 -3.18 25.98
CA PRO A 40 33.10 -1.81 26.48
C PRO A 40 31.71 -1.17 26.25
N LEU A 41 30.91 -1.74 25.35
CA LEU A 41 29.55 -1.31 25.07
C LEU A 41 28.55 -2.15 25.87
N PRO A 42 27.74 -1.54 26.77
CA PRO A 42 26.68 -2.26 27.44
C PRO A 42 25.57 -2.67 26.46
N VAL A 43 24.85 -3.75 26.79
CA VAL A 43 23.68 -4.23 26.03
C VAL A 43 22.61 -3.14 25.87
N THR A 44 22.54 -2.20 26.80
CA THR A 44 21.59 -1.07 26.79
C THR A 44 21.75 -0.12 25.60
N VAL A 45 22.85 -0.22 24.83
CA VAL A 45 23.05 0.53 23.59
C VAL A 45 22.06 0.08 22.50
N MET A 46 21.55 -1.15 22.57
CA MET A 46 20.52 -1.67 21.67
C MET A 46 19.14 -1.22 22.16
N ASP A 47 18.69 -0.08 21.65
CA ASP A 47 17.46 0.61 22.06
C ASP A 47 16.15 -0.15 21.77
N PHE A 48 16.20 -1.24 21.01
CA PHE A 48 15.07 -2.11 20.71
C PHE A 48 14.89 -3.27 21.71
N ILE A 49 15.82 -3.45 22.66
CA ILE A 49 15.70 -4.45 23.72
C ILE A 49 14.92 -3.84 24.88
N TYR A 50 13.72 -4.36 25.13
CA TYR A 50 12.84 -3.85 26.20
C TYR A 50 12.93 -4.67 27.51
N ASN A 51 13.43 -5.91 27.44
CA ASN A 51 13.55 -6.79 28.60
C ASN A 51 15.01 -7.18 28.87
N PHE A 52 15.65 -6.47 29.80
CA PHE A 52 17.04 -6.71 30.20
C PHE A 52 17.19 -7.80 31.28
N THR A 53 16.11 -8.42 31.76
CA THR A 53 16.18 -9.45 32.82
C THR A 53 16.42 -10.86 32.27
N GLN A 54 16.56 -11.02 30.96
CA GLN A 54 16.79 -12.33 30.34
C GLN A 54 18.22 -12.80 30.61
N ALA A 55 18.37 -14.00 31.17
CA ALA A 55 19.68 -14.64 31.28
C ALA A 55 20.30 -14.80 29.88
N GLU A 56 21.62 -14.62 29.74
CA GLU A 56 22.39 -14.82 28.50
C GLU A 56 22.32 -13.71 27.42
N LEU A 57 21.88 -12.48 27.75
CA LEU A 57 21.92 -11.33 26.82
C LEU A 57 23.32 -11.04 26.24
N GLU A 58 24.38 -11.26 27.02
CA GLU A 58 25.77 -11.09 26.58
C GLU A 58 26.18 -12.12 25.49
N VAL A 59 25.61 -13.33 25.52
CA VAL A 59 25.85 -14.38 24.53
C VAL A 59 25.00 -14.17 23.28
N THR A 60 23.76 -13.71 23.48
CA THR A 60 22.82 -13.44 22.37
C THR A 60 23.22 -12.20 21.57
N TRP A 61 23.86 -11.22 22.21
CA TRP A 61 24.26 -9.98 21.57
C TRP A 61 25.76 -9.70 21.74
N PRO A 62 26.61 -10.33 20.91
CA PRO A 62 28.05 -10.14 20.93
C PRO A 62 28.47 -8.68 20.73
N CYS A 63 29.68 -8.35 21.16
CA CYS A 63 30.18 -6.97 21.18
C CYS A 63 30.23 -6.34 19.77
N GLU A 64 30.62 -7.13 18.77
CA GLU A 64 30.69 -6.76 17.36
C GLU A 64 29.33 -6.35 16.80
N VAL A 65 28.26 -6.97 17.28
CA VAL A 65 26.88 -6.63 16.91
C VAL A 65 26.49 -5.28 17.54
N ARG A 66 26.96 -4.97 18.75
CA ARG A 66 26.71 -3.67 19.42
C ARG A 66 27.43 -2.53 18.70
N PHE A 67 28.67 -2.74 18.28
CA PHE A 67 29.40 -1.77 17.47
C PHE A 67 28.73 -1.56 16.10
N TYR A 68 28.30 -2.66 15.45
CA TYR A 68 27.55 -2.58 14.21
C TYR A 68 26.21 -1.83 14.37
N TRP A 69 25.51 -2.03 15.49
CA TRP A 69 24.29 -1.29 15.79
C TRP A 69 24.53 0.22 15.84
N LEU A 70 25.62 0.66 16.46
CA LEU A 70 25.99 2.07 16.51
C LEU A 70 26.29 2.65 15.12
N SER A 71 26.97 1.90 14.25
CA SER A 71 27.23 2.34 12.88
C SER A 71 25.96 2.35 12.01
N LEU A 72 25.00 1.46 12.28
CA LEU A 72 23.71 1.40 11.60
C LEU A 72 22.74 2.49 12.10
N GLN A 73 22.93 3.02 13.31
CA GLN A 73 22.02 3.94 13.98
C GLN A 73 21.61 5.19 13.16
N PRO A 74 22.49 5.83 12.36
CA PRO A 74 22.08 6.95 11.51
C PRO A 74 21.00 6.55 10.48
N PHE A 75 21.17 5.37 9.86
CA PHE A 75 20.18 4.82 8.94
C PHE A 75 18.88 4.47 9.66
N VAL A 76 18.98 3.83 10.82
CA VAL A 76 17.83 3.51 11.68
C VAL A 76 17.03 4.77 12.03
N ARG A 77 17.71 5.84 12.48
CA ARG A 77 17.06 7.11 12.83
C ARG A 77 16.37 7.74 11.62
N PHE A 78 16.97 7.66 10.45
CA PHE A 78 16.36 8.12 9.21
C PHE A 78 15.08 7.33 8.88
N VAL A 79 15.10 6.00 8.96
CA VAL A 79 13.91 5.17 8.70
C VAL A 79 12.83 5.41 9.76
N ARG A 80 13.19 5.48 11.05
CA ARG A 80 12.27 5.85 12.14
C ARG A 80 11.65 7.23 11.91
N PHE A 81 12.41 8.19 11.39
CA PHE A 81 11.87 9.50 11.04
C PHE A 81 10.81 9.41 9.93
N LEU A 82 11.08 8.66 8.86
CA LEU A 82 10.13 8.45 7.77
C LEU A 82 8.86 7.75 8.26
N VAL A 83 9.01 6.63 8.97
CA VAL A 83 7.90 5.80 9.46
C VAL A 83 7.10 6.52 10.55
N GLY A 84 7.76 7.23 11.46
CA GLY A 84 7.13 7.90 12.60
C GLY A 84 6.46 9.22 12.26
N TYR A 85 7.09 10.05 11.41
CA TYR A 85 6.64 11.44 11.16
C TYR A 85 6.12 11.69 9.74
N VAL A 86 6.69 11.04 8.72
CA VAL A 86 6.24 11.23 7.33
C VAL A 86 5.00 10.37 7.04
N THR A 87 4.89 9.17 7.61
CA THR A 87 3.70 8.31 7.42
C THR A 87 2.38 8.94 7.87
N PRO A 88 2.25 9.63 9.03
CA PRO A 88 1.05 10.40 9.37
C PRO A 88 0.61 11.39 8.29
N PHE A 89 1.58 12.11 7.70
CA PHE A 89 1.29 13.05 6.60
C PHE A 89 0.77 12.31 5.36
N ILE A 90 1.39 11.18 4.99
CA ILE A 90 0.92 10.33 3.88
C ILE A 90 -0.51 9.82 4.13
N ILE A 91 -0.84 9.42 5.36
CA ILE A 91 -2.18 8.98 5.75
C ILE A 91 -3.19 10.09 5.55
N ILE A 92 -2.94 11.28 6.11
CA ILE A 92 -3.86 12.43 6.02
C ILE A 92 -4.08 12.80 4.55
N LEU A 93 -2.98 12.97 3.81
CA LEU A 93 -3.02 13.35 2.40
C LEU A 93 -3.75 12.28 1.57
N GLY A 94 -3.39 11.01 1.74
CA GLY A 94 -3.95 9.90 1.01
C GLY A 94 -5.44 9.71 1.26
N VAL A 95 -5.87 9.74 2.53
CA VAL A 95 -7.30 9.60 2.88
C VAL A 95 -8.13 10.73 2.28
N LEU A 96 -7.64 11.98 2.35
CA LEU A 96 -8.31 13.13 1.74
C LEU A 96 -8.40 12.97 0.21
N LEU A 97 -7.28 12.68 -0.45
CA LEU A 97 -7.21 12.63 -1.91
C LEU A 97 -7.94 11.43 -2.53
N ASN A 98 -7.97 10.29 -1.85
CA ASN A 98 -8.76 9.14 -2.27
C ASN A 98 -10.26 9.37 -2.06
N THR A 99 -10.66 10.05 -0.98
CA THR A 99 -12.05 10.45 -0.76
C THR A 99 -12.52 11.43 -1.84
N VAL A 100 -11.67 12.40 -2.21
CA VAL A 100 -11.92 13.28 -3.34
C VAL A 100 -11.98 12.48 -4.64
N SER A 101 -11.05 11.56 -4.88
CA SER A 101 -11.06 10.69 -6.07
C SER A 101 -12.36 9.91 -6.18
N PHE A 102 -12.82 9.27 -5.11
CA PHE A 102 -14.07 8.55 -5.04
C PHE A 102 -15.26 9.46 -5.39
N SER A 103 -15.31 10.66 -4.80
CA SER A 103 -16.37 11.64 -5.06
C SER A 103 -16.40 12.09 -6.53
N MET A 104 -15.23 12.39 -7.11
CA MET A 104 -15.12 12.80 -8.52
C MET A 104 -15.47 11.66 -9.48
N LEU A 105 -15.01 10.44 -9.19
CA LEU A 105 -15.34 9.26 -9.97
C LEU A 105 -16.83 8.90 -9.84
N SER A 106 -17.49 9.32 -8.75
CA SER A 106 -18.93 9.16 -8.49
C SER A 106 -19.83 10.09 -9.29
N THR A 107 -19.26 11.08 -9.98
CA THR A 107 -20.04 11.97 -10.84
C THR A 107 -20.65 11.22 -12.04
N PRO A 108 -21.88 11.56 -12.47
CA PRO A 108 -22.57 10.87 -13.58
C PRO A 108 -21.73 10.81 -14.87
N VAL A 109 -20.93 11.84 -15.13
CA VAL A 109 -20.06 11.96 -16.32
C VAL A 109 -18.98 10.86 -16.38
N LEU A 110 -18.55 10.33 -15.23
CA LEU A 110 -17.55 9.27 -15.12
C LEU A 110 -18.15 7.92 -14.72
N CYS A 111 -19.33 7.92 -14.09
CA CYS A 111 -20.01 6.76 -13.51
C CYS A 111 -20.36 5.66 -14.51
N ASP A 112 -20.59 6.01 -15.78
CA ASP A 112 -21.04 5.05 -16.79
C ASP A 112 -19.92 4.15 -17.34
N SER A 113 -18.72 4.20 -16.76
CA SER A 113 -17.59 3.38 -17.22
C SER A 113 -17.23 2.29 -16.22
N ASN A 114 -17.08 1.04 -16.69
CA ASN A 114 -16.52 -0.08 -15.92
C ASN A 114 -15.25 0.32 -15.15
N LEU A 115 -14.40 1.14 -15.77
CA LEU A 115 -13.17 1.62 -15.14
C LEU A 115 -13.43 2.44 -13.89
N SER A 116 -14.45 3.32 -13.92
CA SER A 116 -14.77 4.14 -12.75
C SER A 116 -15.15 3.29 -11.55
N LEU A 117 -15.80 2.13 -11.76
CA LEU A 117 -16.15 1.19 -10.70
C LEU A 117 -14.89 0.61 -10.03
N TYR A 118 -13.94 0.11 -10.83
CA TYR A 118 -12.67 -0.38 -10.29
C TYR A 118 -11.87 0.72 -9.58
N LEU A 119 -11.79 1.93 -10.14
CA LEU A 119 -11.05 3.04 -9.52
C LEU A 119 -11.72 3.54 -8.22
N ARG A 120 -13.05 3.44 -8.11
CA ARG A 120 -13.77 3.71 -6.86
C ARG A 120 -13.48 2.63 -5.82
N ALA A 121 -13.54 1.35 -6.21
CA ALA A 121 -13.18 0.24 -5.34
C ALA A 121 -11.73 0.37 -4.85
N LEU A 122 -10.82 0.78 -5.75
CA LEU A 122 -9.42 1.03 -5.43
C LEU A 122 -9.28 2.18 -4.42
N ALA A 123 -9.98 3.30 -4.61
CA ALA A 123 -9.96 4.40 -3.64
C ALA A 123 -10.51 3.99 -2.26
N ILE A 124 -11.51 3.10 -2.21
CA ILE A 124 -12.04 2.55 -0.94
C ILE A 124 -10.99 1.65 -0.29
N SER A 125 -10.39 0.73 -1.04
CA SER A 125 -9.36 -0.17 -0.50
C SER A 125 -8.10 0.59 -0.06
N ASP A 126 -7.70 1.63 -0.79
CA ASP A 126 -6.56 2.47 -0.44
C ASP A 126 -6.82 3.23 0.87
N ASN A 127 -8.02 3.80 1.05
CA ASN A 127 -8.43 4.39 2.33
C ASN A 127 -8.40 3.37 3.47
N GLY A 128 -8.91 2.16 3.22
CA GLY A 128 -8.87 1.07 4.19
C GLY A 128 -7.44 0.69 4.57
N ALA A 129 -6.53 0.60 3.61
CA ALA A 129 -5.12 0.30 3.86
C ALA A 129 -4.45 1.43 4.67
N LEU A 130 -4.67 2.69 4.30
CA LEU A 130 -4.14 3.84 5.03
C LEU A 130 -4.63 3.89 6.48
N ILE A 131 -5.91 3.59 6.73
CA ILE A 131 -6.50 3.66 8.07
C ILE A 131 -6.16 2.42 8.90
N PHE A 132 -6.57 1.23 8.43
CA PHE A 132 -6.50 0.01 9.23
C PHE A 132 -5.11 -0.62 9.27
N SER A 133 -4.26 -0.40 8.25
CA SER A 133 -2.86 -0.81 8.33
C SER A 133 -2.02 0.29 8.95
N TYR A 134 -1.92 1.46 8.32
CA TYR A 134 -0.90 2.43 8.71
C TYR A 134 -1.28 3.30 9.89
N ALA A 135 -2.49 3.88 9.92
CA ALA A 135 -2.90 4.74 11.03
C ALA A 135 -2.95 3.95 12.34
N VAL A 136 -3.49 2.73 12.33
CA VAL A 136 -3.47 1.84 13.48
C VAL A 136 -2.04 1.49 13.90
N SER A 137 -1.16 1.14 12.95
CA SER A 137 0.23 0.79 13.27
C SER A 137 1.02 1.95 13.88
N VAL A 138 0.87 3.16 13.33
CA VAL A 138 1.47 4.39 13.87
C VAL A 138 0.88 4.69 15.26
N ALA A 139 -0.43 4.56 15.45
CA ALA A 139 -1.07 4.80 16.74
C ALA A 139 -0.56 3.83 17.82
N ARG A 140 -0.36 2.55 17.46
CA ARG A 140 0.23 1.54 18.36
C ARG A 140 1.71 1.80 18.66
N SER A 141 2.46 2.33 17.69
CA SER A 141 3.87 2.68 17.86
C SER A 141 4.06 3.86 18.82
N HIS A 142 3.24 4.91 18.69
CA HIS A 142 3.41 6.16 19.46
C HIS A 142 2.65 6.19 20.79
N SER A 143 1.65 5.33 20.99
CA SER A 143 0.84 5.32 22.21
C SER A 143 0.85 3.95 22.88
N THR A 144 1.49 3.90 24.05
CA THR A 144 1.48 2.72 24.93
C THR A 144 0.05 2.31 25.29
N PHE A 145 -0.82 3.28 25.60
CA PHE A 145 -2.24 3.01 25.87
C PHE A 145 -2.93 2.30 24.70
N VAL A 146 -2.71 2.75 23.46
CA VAL A 146 -3.29 2.10 22.28
C VAL A 146 -2.70 0.70 22.13
N ASN A 147 -1.38 0.55 22.24
CA ASN A 147 -0.75 -0.76 22.14
C ASN A 147 -1.28 -1.74 23.18
N ASP A 148 -1.39 -1.32 24.45
CA ASP A 148 -1.92 -2.13 25.55
C ASP A 148 -3.37 -2.55 25.31
N LEU A 149 -4.19 -1.66 24.73
CA LEU A 149 -5.57 -1.98 24.35
C LEU A 149 -5.65 -3.09 23.28
N PHE A 150 -4.72 -3.12 22.33
CA PHE A 150 -4.60 -4.22 21.36
C PHE A 150 -4.03 -5.49 21.99
N MET A 151 -3.03 -5.38 22.88
CA MET A 151 -2.44 -6.53 23.58
C MET A 151 -3.43 -7.21 24.53
N ASN A 152 -4.28 -6.44 25.21
CA ASN A 152 -5.27 -6.95 26.15
C ASN A 152 -6.54 -7.51 25.48
N SER A 153 -6.77 -7.18 24.21
CA SER A 153 -7.98 -7.60 23.47
C SER A 153 -7.62 -8.45 22.27
N ARG A 154 -7.80 -9.78 22.42
CA ARG A 154 -7.61 -10.74 21.33
C ARG A 154 -8.45 -10.38 20.09
N PHE A 155 -9.69 -9.94 20.30
CA PHE A 155 -10.56 -9.53 19.19
C PHE A 155 -9.97 -8.36 18.40
N LEU A 156 -9.55 -7.29 19.07
CA LEU A 156 -8.99 -6.11 18.40
C LEU A 156 -7.68 -6.44 17.67
N CYS A 157 -6.80 -7.22 18.29
CA CYS A 157 -5.56 -7.63 17.63
C CYS A 157 -5.82 -8.49 16.39
N SER A 158 -6.60 -9.56 16.52
CA SER A 158 -6.88 -10.47 15.41
C SER A 158 -7.64 -9.75 14.28
N THR A 159 -8.64 -8.93 14.58
CA THR A 159 -9.38 -8.17 13.57
C THR A 159 -8.51 -7.10 12.91
N SER A 160 -7.60 -6.45 13.64
CA SER A 160 -6.64 -5.49 13.06
C SER A 160 -5.71 -6.15 12.05
N SER A 161 -5.18 -7.33 12.39
CA SER A 161 -4.28 -8.09 11.50
C SER A 161 -5.00 -8.51 10.21
N VAL A 162 -6.22 -9.05 10.33
CA VAL A 162 -7.05 -9.40 9.17
C VAL A 162 -7.41 -8.17 8.33
N SER A 163 -7.78 -7.06 8.97
CA SER A 163 -8.18 -5.84 8.26
C SER A 163 -7.02 -5.21 7.50
N MET A 164 -5.82 -5.17 8.11
CA MET A 164 -4.59 -4.73 7.46
C MET A 164 -4.34 -5.52 6.18
N GLU A 165 -4.37 -6.85 6.27
CA GLU A 165 -4.16 -7.73 5.13
C GLU A 165 -5.23 -7.54 4.05
N LEU A 166 -6.51 -7.49 4.45
CA LEU A 166 -7.64 -7.40 3.52
C LEU A 166 -7.52 -6.19 2.60
N PHE A 167 -7.27 -5.01 3.15
CA PHE A 167 -7.26 -3.79 2.35
C PHE A 167 -6.01 -3.67 1.48
N GLN A 168 -4.83 -4.04 2.00
CA GLN A 168 -3.60 -4.04 1.21
C GLN A 168 -3.67 -5.04 0.06
N PHE A 169 -4.13 -6.26 0.33
CA PHE A 169 -4.26 -7.30 -0.67
C PHE A 169 -5.31 -6.94 -1.72
N THR A 170 -6.48 -6.46 -1.29
CA THR A 170 -7.55 -6.03 -2.22
C THR A 170 -7.06 -4.90 -3.13
N SER A 171 -6.40 -3.87 -2.59
CA SER A 171 -5.86 -2.77 -3.39
C SER A 171 -4.85 -3.25 -4.43
N THR A 172 -3.88 -4.08 -4.01
CA THR A 172 -2.87 -4.67 -4.90
C THR A 172 -3.51 -5.41 -6.08
N TRP A 173 -4.45 -6.30 -5.79
CA TRP A 173 -5.06 -7.13 -6.82
C TRP A 173 -6.11 -6.39 -7.65
N LEU A 174 -6.68 -5.28 -7.16
CA LEU A 174 -7.48 -4.38 -7.97
C LEU A 174 -6.64 -3.72 -9.06
N VAL A 175 -5.38 -3.34 -8.79
CA VAL A 175 -4.45 -2.82 -9.81
C VAL A 175 -4.14 -3.90 -10.87
N VAL A 176 -3.93 -5.14 -10.44
CA VAL A 176 -3.76 -6.30 -11.35
C VAL A 176 -4.99 -6.48 -12.24
N ALA A 177 -6.18 -6.56 -11.63
CA ALA A 177 -7.44 -6.75 -12.34
C ALA A 177 -7.68 -5.62 -13.35
N LEU A 178 -7.49 -4.36 -12.92
CA LEU A 178 -7.55 -3.18 -13.76
C LEU A 178 -6.65 -3.28 -15.00
N THR A 179 -5.41 -3.72 -14.81
CA THR A 179 -4.43 -3.88 -15.89
C THR A 179 -4.93 -4.91 -16.92
N TRP A 180 -5.38 -6.07 -16.45
CA TRP A 180 -5.86 -7.15 -17.32
C TRP A 180 -7.19 -6.86 -17.99
N THR A 181 -8.13 -6.20 -17.32
CA THR A 181 -9.37 -5.71 -17.94
C THR A 181 -9.05 -4.79 -19.12
N ARG A 182 -7.99 -3.97 -19.03
CA ARG A 182 -7.56 -3.12 -20.17
C ARG A 182 -6.89 -3.89 -21.28
N VAL A 183 -6.03 -4.86 -20.96
CA VAL A 183 -5.43 -5.75 -21.97
C VAL A 183 -6.53 -6.47 -22.75
N ILE A 184 -7.53 -7.02 -22.07
CA ILE A 184 -8.67 -7.72 -22.70
C ILE A 184 -9.47 -6.75 -23.57
N ALA A 185 -9.83 -5.56 -23.07
CA ALA A 185 -10.60 -4.58 -23.82
C ALA A 185 -9.90 -4.07 -25.09
N VAL A 186 -8.57 -3.95 -25.07
CA VAL A 186 -7.78 -3.54 -26.24
C VAL A 186 -7.53 -4.70 -27.21
N THR A 187 -7.37 -5.92 -26.69
CA THR A 187 -7.10 -7.12 -27.51
C THR A 187 -8.36 -7.62 -28.21
N PHE A 188 -9.52 -7.52 -27.55
CA PHE A 188 -10.80 -8.05 -28.03
C PHE A 188 -11.88 -6.95 -28.04
N PRO A 189 -11.80 -5.99 -28.97
CA PRO A 189 -12.75 -4.87 -29.03
C PRO A 189 -14.19 -5.30 -29.35
N PHE A 190 -14.40 -6.50 -29.91
CA PHE A 190 -15.71 -6.99 -30.36
C PHE A 190 -16.38 -7.99 -29.40
N ARG A 191 -15.81 -8.25 -28.21
CA ARG A 191 -16.43 -9.17 -27.25
C ARG A 191 -17.63 -8.49 -26.58
N THR A 192 -18.78 -8.71 -27.20
CA THR A 192 -20.18 -8.56 -26.80
C THR A 192 -20.56 -7.47 -25.79
N HIS A 193 -21.48 -6.61 -26.25
CA HIS A 193 -22.27 -5.63 -25.51
C HIS A 193 -23.24 -6.26 -24.47
N GLY A 194 -22.80 -7.21 -23.65
CA GLY A 194 -23.52 -7.59 -22.43
C GLY A 194 -23.46 -6.46 -21.39
N CYS A 195 -24.19 -6.58 -20.27
CA CYS A 195 -24.10 -5.68 -19.11
C CYS A 195 -22.64 -5.63 -18.59
N GLN A 196 -21.81 -4.77 -19.17
CA GLN A 196 -20.38 -4.66 -18.90
C GLN A 196 -20.12 -4.26 -17.44
N ASN A 197 -21.02 -3.47 -16.85
CA ASN A 197 -20.97 -3.10 -15.44
C ASN A 197 -21.16 -4.32 -14.51
N CYS A 198 -22.07 -5.24 -14.86
CA CYS A 198 -22.31 -6.45 -14.09
C CYS A 198 -21.05 -7.33 -14.00
N SER A 199 -20.31 -7.46 -15.11
CA SER A 199 -19.04 -8.19 -15.13
C SER A 199 -17.96 -7.54 -14.25
N ALA A 200 -17.87 -6.21 -14.24
CA ALA A 200 -16.92 -5.49 -13.38
C ALA A 200 -17.27 -5.67 -11.88
N VAL A 201 -18.55 -5.54 -11.52
CA VAL A 201 -19.02 -5.74 -10.15
C VAL A 201 -18.75 -7.16 -9.67
N ILE A 202 -19.09 -8.18 -10.48
CA ILE A 202 -18.80 -9.59 -10.16
C ILE A 202 -17.30 -9.81 -9.96
N THR A 203 -16.45 -9.25 -10.82
CA THR A 203 -14.99 -9.38 -10.70
C THR A 203 -14.48 -8.77 -9.39
N ILE A 204 -14.94 -7.56 -9.04
CA ILE A 204 -14.55 -6.89 -7.79
C ILE A 204 -15.05 -7.67 -6.57
N ALA A 205 -16.28 -8.19 -6.61
CA ALA A 205 -16.86 -8.97 -5.53
C ALA A 205 -16.10 -10.30 -5.31
N ILE A 206 -15.81 -11.03 -6.39
CA ILE A 206 -15.00 -12.27 -6.33
C ILE A 206 -13.61 -11.96 -5.77
N LEU A 207 -12.97 -10.90 -6.27
CA LEU A 207 -11.64 -10.51 -5.80
C LEU A 207 -11.65 -10.16 -4.31
N THR A 208 -12.63 -9.38 -3.86
CA THR A 208 -12.77 -9.00 -2.45
C THR A 208 -13.04 -10.23 -1.57
N CYS A 209 -13.85 -11.19 -2.05
CA CYS A 209 -14.11 -12.45 -1.37
C CYS A 209 -12.83 -13.29 -1.23
N ILE A 210 -12.06 -13.47 -2.33
CA ILE A 210 -10.77 -14.18 -2.30
C ILE A 210 -9.80 -13.48 -1.34
N SER A 211 -9.71 -12.15 -1.41
CA SER A 211 -8.87 -11.34 -0.51
C SER A 211 -9.27 -11.55 0.95
N SER A 212 -10.57 -11.63 1.24
CA SER A 212 -11.09 -11.90 2.58
C SER A 212 -10.71 -13.28 3.08
N VAL A 213 -10.86 -14.33 2.25
CA VAL A 213 -10.47 -15.70 2.60
C VAL A 213 -8.97 -15.78 2.93
N ILE A 214 -8.12 -15.17 2.11
CA ILE A 214 -6.67 -15.12 2.35
C ILE A 214 -6.37 -14.35 3.63
N SER A 215 -7.04 -13.22 3.87
CA SER A 215 -6.81 -12.39 5.05
C SER A 215 -7.21 -13.08 6.35
N LEU A 216 -8.24 -13.92 6.33
CA LEU A 216 -8.65 -14.72 7.49
C LEU A 216 -7.55 -15.69 7.96
N THR A 217 -6.58 -16.05 7.11
CA THR A 217 -5.44 -16.86 7.55
C THR A 217 -4.60 -16.18 8.64
N LYS A 218 -4.64 -14.84 8.73
CA LYS A 218 -4.00 -14.05 9.79
C LYS A 218 -4.63 -14.23 11.18
N LEU A 219 -5.81 -14.86 11.28
CA LEU A 219 -6.37 -15.27 12.57
C LEU A 219 -5.56 -16.38 13.23
N TYR A 220 -4.89 -17.21 12.43
CA TYR A 220 -4.16 -18.39 12.90
C TYR A 220 -2.64 -18.27 12.70
N SER A 221 -2.18 -17.43 11.77
CA SER A 221 -0.77 -17.19 11.50
C SER A 221 -0.37 -15.78 11.94
N GLY A 222 0.61 -15.67 12.85
CA GLY A 222 1.20 -14.39 13.28
C GLY A 222 2.06 -13.70 12.22
N GLY A 223 2.15 -14.28 11.01
CA GLY A 223 3.16 -13.89 10.03
C GLY A 223 4.53 -14.47 10.35
N TYR A 224 5.52 -14.09 9.56
CA TYR A 224 6.92 -14.46 9.76
C TYR A 224 7.75 -13.36 10.42
N GLU A 225 7.18 -12.16 10.50
CA GLU A 225 7.84 -10.96 10.99
C GLU A 225 7.96 -11.05 12.51
N THR A 226 9.17 -11.32 12.98
CA THR A 226 9.46 -11.36 14.43
C THR A 226 9.26 -10.01 15.10
N ASP A 227 9.43 -8.93 14.33
CA ASP A 227 9.26 -7.54 14.76
C ASP A 227 8.50 -6.70 13.73
N SER A 228 7.61 -5.83 14.21
CA SER A 228 6.93 -4.83 13.38
C SER A 228 7.89 -3.77 12.86
N VAL A 229 7.70 -3.31 11.61
CA VAL A 229 8.38 -2.12 11.05
C VAL A 229 8.15 -0.88 11.92
N PHE A 230 7.00 -0.80 12.57
CA PHE A 230 6.61 0.30 13.44
C PHE A 230 7.03 0.08 14.91
N GLU A 231 7.88 -0.91 15.18
CA GLU A 231 8.50 -1.17 16.49
C GLU A 231 7.52 -1.42 17.66
N PHE A 232 6.25 -1.77 17.38
CA PHE A 232 5.31 -2.22 18.39
C PHE A 232 5.35 -3.75 18.57
N ILE A 233 5.01 -4.22 19.77
CA ILE A 233 5.00 -5.64 20.11
C ILE A 233 3.83 -6.34 19.38
N PRO A 234 4.09 -7.40 18.58
CA PRO A 234 3.02 -8.18 17.95
C PRO A 234 2.20 -8.91 19.01
N CYS A 235 0.86 -8.88 18.89
CA CYS A 235 -0.03 -9.46 19.91
C CYS A 235 -0.33 -10.95 19.75
N GLN A 236 0.17 -11.61 18.70
CA GLN A 236 -0.03 -13.04 18.50
C GLN A 236 1.30 -13.76 18.68
N GLU A 237 1.35 -14.73 19.59
CA GLU A 237 2.48 -15.64 19.68
C GLU A 237 2.70 -16.31 18.32
N MET A 238 3.95 -16.31 17.86
CA MET A 238 4.31 -16.81 16.55
C MET A 238 4.07 -18.31 16.48
N ILE A 239 2.92 -18.72 15.96
CA ILE A 239 2.78 -20.07 15.44
C ILE A 239 3.61 -20.09 14.17
N LYS A 240 4.81 -20.71 14.22
CA LYS A 240 5.71 -20.87 13.06
C LYS A 240 4.86 -21.32 11.86
N PRO A 241 4.67 -20.46 10.84
CA PRO A 241 3.95 -20.88 9.66
C PRO A 241 4.71 -22.04 9.01
N TRP A 242 3.96 -23.01 8.50
CA TRP A 242 4.47 -24.14 7.75
C TRP A 242 5.34 -23.59 6.62
N GLY A 243 6.65 -23.88 6.60
CA GLY A 243 7.62 -23.13 5.79
C GLY A 243 7.22 -22.91 4.32
N SER A 244 6.56 -23.88 3.69
CA SER A 244 6.01 -23.77 2.33
C SER A 244 4.92 -22.70 2.14
N ALA A 245 4.07 -22.49 3.14
CA ALA A 245 2.98 -21.50 3.09
C ALA A 245 3.50 -20.06 3.08
N MET A 246 4.68 -19.81 3.68
CA MET A 246 5.31 -18.49 3.69
C MET A 246 5.83 -18.09 2.30
N TYR A 247 6.49 -19.00 1.59
CA TYR A 247 6.91 -18.74 0.20
C TYR A 247 5.71 -18.41 -0.70
N PHE A 248 4.62 -19.15 -0.53
CA PHE A 248 3.39 -18.90 -1.27
C PHE A 248 2.80 -17.53 -0.93
N TYR A 249 2.78 -17.16 0.35
CA TYR A 249 2.30 -15.86 0.79
C TYR A 249 3.11 -14.70 0.18
N ILE A 250 4.45 -14.72 0.29
CA ILE A 250 5.30 -13.66 -0.29
C ILE A 250 5.15 -13.62 -1.81
N ALA A 251 5.09 -14.77 -2.47
CA ALA A 251 4.83 -14.83 -3.90
C ALA A 251 3.49 -14.17 -4.25
N LEU A 252 2.44 -14.40 -3.45
CA LEU A 252 1.09 -13.88 -3.69
C LEU A 252 0.94 -12.40 -3.36
N SER A 253 1.63 -11.89 -2.33
CA SER A 253 1.57 -10.48 -1.91
C SER A 253 2.46 -9.58 -2.76
N THR A 254 3.59 -10.09 -3.28
CA THR A 254 4.58 -9.28 -3.99
C THR A 254 4.83 -9.73 -5.44
N TRP A 255 5.40 -10.91 -5.65
CA TRP A 255 5.93 -11.34 -6.96
C TRP A 255 4.86 -11.61 -8.01
N LEU A 256 3.74 -12.22 -7.66
CA LEU A 256 2.64 -12.48 -8.58
C LEU A 256 2.00 -11.16 -9.05
N PRO A 257 1.61 -10.22 -8.18
CA PRO A 257 1.21 -8.88 -8.61
C PRO A 257 2.22 -8.21 -9.54
N LEU A 258 3.52 -8.23 -9.18
CA LEU A 258 4.58 -7.66 -10.02
C LEU A 258 4.62 -8.31 -11.41
N LEU A 259 4.59 -9.64 -11.47
CA LEU A 259 4.61 -10.39 -12.72
C LEU A 259 3.39 -10.09 -13.59
N PHE A 260 2.19 -10.17 -13.03
CA PHE A 260 0.95 -9.94 -13.77
C PHE A 260 0.83 -8.49 -14.26
N ILE A 261 1.26 -7.51 -13.46
CA ILE A 261 1.25 -6.10 -13.87
C ILE A 261 2.31 -5.86 -14.96
N PHE A 262 3.53 -6.40 -14.80
CA PHE A 262 4.59 -6.26 -15.80
C PHE A 262 4.20 -6.85 -17.15
N VAL A 263 3.74 -8.11 -17.15
CA VAL A 263 3.26 -8.79 -18.37
C VAL A 263 2.06 -8.06 -18.95
N GLY A 264 1.09 -7.67 -18.12
CA GLY A 264 -0.10 -6.95 -18.56
C GLY A 264 0.24 -5.60 -19.23
N ASN A 265 1.13 -4.81 -18.62
CA ASN A 265 1.58 -3.54 -19.19
C ASN A 265 2.35 -3.73 -20.49
N LEU A 266 3.22 -4.73 -20.58
CA LEU A 266 3.96 -5.05 -21.80
C LEU A 266 2.99 -5.41 -22.94
N LEU A 267 2.02 -6.29 -22.67
CA LEU A 267 0.98 -6.67 -23.64
C LEU A 267 0.13 -5.47 -24.05
N LEU A 268 -0.26 -4.60 -23.12
CA LEU A 268 -1.00 -3.38 -23.39
C LEU A 268 -0.23 -2.48 -24.38
N ILE A 269 1.06 -2.22 -24.11
CA ILE A 269 1.91 -1.38 -24.98
C ILE A 269 2.00 -1.97 -26.39
N ILE A 270 2.28 -3.28 -26.49
CA ILE A 270 2.40 -3.99 -27.78
C ILE A 270 1.09 -3.88 -28.57
N ARG A 271 -0.06 -4.15 -27.92
CA ARG A 271 -1.36 -4.15 -28.58
C ARG A 271 -1.81 -2.75 -28.99
N VAL A 272 -1.58 -1.74 -28.15
CA VAL A 272 -1.86 -0.33 -28.50
C VAL A 272 -1.02 0.11 -29.69
N ARG A 273 0.28 -0.20 -29.72
CA ARG A 273 1.16 0.13 -30.85
C ARG A 273 0.70 -0.57 -32.14
N LYS A 274 0.35 -1.86 -32.07
CA LYS A 274 -0.16 -2.61 -33.22
C LYS A 274 -1.47 -2.00 -33.75
N SER A 275 -2.40 -1.67 -32.86
CA SER A 275 -3.67 -1.02 -33.24
C SER A 275 -3.45 0.35 -33.88
N TYR A 276 -2.51 1.14 -33.37
CA TYR A 276 -2.14 2.43 -33.96
C TYR A 276 -1.58 2.28 -35.38
N LYS A 277 -0.67 1.31 -35.60
CA LYS A 277 -0.10 1.04 -36.92
C LYS A 277 -1.18 0.66 -37.95
N ILE A 278 -2.04 -0.31 -37.60
CA ILE A 278 -3.15 -0.76 -38.45
C ILE A 278 -4.10 0.40 -38.77
N HIS A 279 -4.42 1.23 -37.76
CA HIS A 279 -5.26 2.40 -37.97
C HIS A 279 -4.60 3.41 -38.93
N ASN A 280 -3.29 3.66 -38.81
CA ASN A 280 -2.58 4.59 -39.67
C ASN A 280 -2.51 4.10 -41.13
N GLU A 281 -2.39 2.78 -41.34
CA GLU A 281 -2.40 2.14 -42.67
C GLU A 281 -3.80 2.19 -43.33
N LEU A 282 -4.87 1.97 -42.56
CA LEU A 282 -6.25 1.95 -43.07
C LEU A 282 -6.90 3.34 -43.22
N THR A 283 -6.39 4.36 -42.51
CA THR A 283 -7.11 5.64 -42.32
C THR A 283 -6.38 6.85 -42.89
N HIS A 284 -5.48 6.65 -43.86
CA HIS A 284 -4.72 7.74 -44.51
C HIS A 284 -5.62 8.88 -45.03
N ASN A 285 -6.91 8.62 -45.32
CA ASN A 285 -7.87 9.62 -45.82
C ASN A 285 -8.97 10.08 -44.83
N PHE A 286 -9.09 9.51 -43.62
CA PHE A 286 -10.17 9.86 -42.67
C PHE A 286 -9.61 10.31 -41.31
N ARG A 287 -8.98 11.49 -41.30
CA ARG A 287 -8.29 12.06 -40.13
C ARG A 287 -9.21 12.56 -38.99
N TYR A 288 -10.45 12.09 -38.90
CA TYR A 288 -11.41 12.60 -37.95
C TYR A 288 -11.95 11.48 -37.05
N LYS A 289 -11.65 11.60 -35.75
CA LYS A 289 -12.44 11.06 -34.62
C LYS A 289 -12.08 9.67 -34.06
N ASN A 290 -10.85 9.45 -33.56
CA ASN A 290 -10.66 8.41 -32.53
C ASN A 290 -9.60 8.72 -31.45
N ASN A 291 -9.82 9.80 -30.67
CA ASN A 291 -8.98 10.17 -29.52
C ASN A 291 -9.52 9.63 -28.17
N ARG A 292 -10.58 8.81 -28.15
CA ARG A 292 -11.31 8.46 -26.91
C ARG A 292 -10.71 7.29 -26.12
N THR A 293 -10.18 6.26 -26.78
CA THR A 293 -9.60 5.05 -26.13
C THR A 293 -8.18 5.28 -25.62
N HIS A 294 -7.38 6.10 -26.30
CA HIS A 294 -5.96 6.29 -25.99
C HIS A 294 -5.69 6.98 -24.63
N ASN A 295 -6.59 7.88 -24.19
CA ASN A 295 -6.39 8.67 -22.98
C ASN A 295 -6.62 7.89 -21.67
N SER A 296 -7.51 6.88 -21.70
CA SER A 296 -7.78 6.07 -20.51
C SER A 296 -6.62 5.10 -20.24
N SER A 297 -6.07 4.47 -21.28
CA SER A 297 -4.97 3.52 -21.17
C SER A 297 -3.70 4.16 -20.60
N ARG A 298 -3.45 5.43 -20.91
CA ARG A 298 -2.31 6.18 -20.36
C ARG A 298 -2.38 6.36 -18.84
N THR A 299 -3.59 6.53 -18.29
CA THR A 299 -3.76 6.70 -16.84
C THR A 299 -3.51 5.41 -16.09
N LEU A 300 -4.06 4.30 -16.60
CA LEU A 300 -3.83 3.02 -15.97
C LEU A 300 -2.38 2.57 -16.07
N LEU A 301 -1.75 2.80 -17.23
CA LEU A 301 -0.33 2.48 -17.41
C LEU A 301 0.56 3.26 -16.43
N ALA A 302 0.22 4.52 -16.11
CA ALA A 302 0.96 5.26 -15.10
C ALA A 302 0.76 4.68 -13.70
N VAL A 303 -0.49 4.42 -13.30
CA VAL A 303 -0.82 3.81 -11.99
C VAL A 303 -0.12 2.47 -11.81
N SER A 304 -0.19 1.60 -12.83
CA SER A 304 0.38 0.27 -12.77
C SER A 304 1.92 0.27 -12.83
N ILE A 305 2.56 1.17 -13.58
CA ILE A 305 4.03 1.32 -13.59
C ILE A 305 4.53 1.86 -12.26
N VAL A 306 3.87 2.87 -11.71
CA VAL A 306 4.27 3.41 -10.39
C VAL A 306 4.12 2.34 -9.31
N TYR A 307 3.05 1.53 -9.38
CA TYR A 307 2.87 0.38 -8.52
C TYR A 307 4.04 -0.62 -8.59
N LEU A 308 4.46 -0.98 -9.81
CA LEU A 308 5.62 -1.86 -10.02
C LEU A 308 6.89 -1.29 -9.36
N ILE A 309 7.18 -0.02 -9.60
CA ILE A 309 8.39 0.64 -9.11
C ILE A 309 8.41 0.67 -7.58
N LEU A 310 7.27 0.98 -6.95
CA LEU A 310 7.17 1.11 -5.50
C LEU A 310 7.07 -0.24 -4.77
N LEU A 311 6.52 -1.29 -5.41
CA LEU A 311 6.42 -2.64 -4.80
C LEU A 311 7.68 -3.50 -5.03
N LEU A 312 8.38 -3.34 -6.15
CA LEU A 312 9.54 -4.17 -6.50
C LEU A 312 10.62 -4.25 -5.39
N PRO A 313 11.10 -3.13 -4.82
CA PRO A 313 12.17 -3.20 -3.83
C PRO A 313 11.71 -3.85 -2.52
N LEU A 314 10.42 -3.71 -2.16
CA LEU A 314 9.85 -4.40 -1.00
C LEU A 314 9.85 -5.91 -1.23
N GLY A 315 9.39 -6.39 -2.38
CA GLY A 315 9.40 -7.82 -2.71
C GLY A 315 10.81 -8.45 -2.71
N ILE A 316 11.82 -7.69 -3.14
CA ILE A 316 13.23 -8.12 -3.07
C ILE A 316 13.65 -8.30 -1.60
N VAL A 317 13.43 -7.30 -0.75
CA VAL A 317 13.88 -7.36 0.64
C VAL A 317 13.11 -8.40 1.46
N GLU A 318 11.80 -8.54 1.29
CA GLU A 318 11.03 -9.61 1.97
C GLU A 318 11.51 -11.01 1.60
N THR A 319 11.94 -11.21 0.34
CA THR A 319 12.50 -12.48 -0.11
C THR A 319 13.88 -12.75 0.50
N LEU A 320 14.71 -11.71 0.62
CA LEU A 320 16.01 -11.82 1.29
C LEU A 320 15.86 -12.09 2.78
N GLU A 321 14.92 -11.43 3.45
CA GLU A 321 14.60 -11.64 4.87
C GLU A 321 14.10 -13.07 5.11
N LEU A 322 13.17 -13.57 4.28
CA LEU A 322 12.72 -14.96 4.31
C LEU A 322 13.90 -15.95 4.18
N TYR A 323 14.80 -15.70 3.23
CA TYR A 323 15.97 -16.55 3.03
C TYR A 323 16.87 -16.58 4.28
N TRP A 324 17.06 -15.42 4.92
CA TRP A 324 17.88 -15.29 6.13
C TRP A 324 17.23 -15.88 7.38
N ASP A 325 15.91 -15.76 7.52
CA ASP A 325 15.15 -16.18 8.69
C ASP A 325 14.69 -17.64 8.66
N ILE A 326 14.74 -18.32 7.50
CA ILE A 326 14.34 -19.73 7.38
C ILE A 326 15.49 -20.65 6.95
N ILE A 327 16.32 -20.23 6.00
CA ILE A 327 17.31 -21.12 5.39
C ILE A 327 18.68 -20.98 6.06
N LEU A 328 19.08 -19.75 6.42
CA LEU A 328 20.40 -19.45 6.96
C LEU A 328 20.39 -19.21 8.48
N ILE A 329 19.44 -19.78 9.22
CA ILE A 329 19.39 -19.61 10.67
C ILE A 329 20.70 -20.14 11.28
N GLU A 330 21.40 -19.26 11.99
CA GLU A 330 22.59 -19.58 12.77
C GLU A 330 22.30 -19.35 14.27
N HIS A 331 22.95 -20.13 15.12
CA HIS A 331 22.77 -20.08 16.57
C HIS A 331 24.10 -19.75 17.27
N PRO A 332 24.04 -19.10 18.45
CA PRO A 332 25.23 -18.83 19.23
C PRO A 332 25.95 -20.14 19.54
N ALA A 333 27.27 -20.16 19.36
CA ALA A 333 28.10 -21.35 19.55
C ALA A 333 29.40 -20.98 20.25
N ASN A 334 29.91 -21.89 21.09
CA ASN A 334 31.18 -21.71 21.77
C ASN A 334 32.39 -21.80 20.82
N ASP A 335 32.19 -22.38 19.64
CA ASP A 335 33.19 -22.45 18.58
C ASP A 335 33.36 -21.10 17.89
N ALA A 336 34.61 -20.61 17.80
CA ALA A 336 34.90 -19.28 17.29
C ALA A 336 34.48 -19.08 15.82
N GLU A 337 34.51 -20.13 15.00
CA GLU A 337 34.14 -20.03 13.59
C GLU A 337 32.62 -20.00 13.41
N LYS A 338 31.89 -20.86 14.13
CA LYS A 338 30.41 -20.83 14.20
C LYS A 338 29.91 -19.51 14.77
N ASN A 339 30.56 -18.98 15.82
CA ASN A 339 30.15 -17.71 16.42
C ASN A 339 30.33 -16.53 15.44
N LYS A 340 31.38 -16.53 14.61
CA LYS A 340 31.55 -15.54 13.53
C LYS A 340 30.41 -15.58 12.52
N ARG A 341 29.95 -16.78 12.13
CA ARG A 341 28.78 -16.94 11.25
C ARG A 341 27.51 -16.40 11.89
N TYR A 342 27.29 -16.68 13.17
CA TYR A 342 26.16 -16.15 13.93
C TYR A 342 26.18 -14.61 14.00
N ILE A 343 27.34 -14.00 14.30
CA ILE A 343 27.50 -12.54 14.33
C ILE A 343 27.17 -11.93 12.96
N HIS A 344 27.71 -12.50 11.88
CA HIS A 344 27.42 -12.06 10.51
C HIS A 344 25.92 -12.19 10.20
N TRP A 345 25.30 -13.31 10.57
CA TRP A 345 23.86 -13.52 10.39
C TRP A 345 23.04 -12.44 11.12
N LEU A 346 23.38 -12.10 12.37
CA LEU A 346 22.72 -11.05 13.14
C LEU A 346 22.86 -9.66 12.50
N GLN A 347 24.07 -9.31 12.05
CA GLN A 347 24.33 -8.01 11.42
C GLN A 347 23.48 -7.83 10.15
N GLU A 348 23.47 -8.83 9.27
CA GLU A 348 22.65 -8.82 8.06
C GLU A 348 21.16 -8.80 8.37
N LYS A 349 20.71 -9.56 9.37
CA LYS A 349 19.32 -9.55 9.82
C LYS A 349 18.89 -8.15 10.30
N MET A 350 19.72 -7.47 11.10
CA MET A 350 19.46 -6.10 11.53
C MET A 350 19.37 -5.15 10.34
N PHE A 351 20.28 -5.25 9.38
CA PHE A 351 20.28 -4.42 8.19
C PHE A 351 19.02 -4.62 7.34
N LEU A 352 18.67 -5.88 7.06
CA LEU A 352 17.50 -6.25 6.26
C LEU A 352 16.19 -5.75 6.89
N LYS A 353 16.04 -5.84 8.22
CA LYS A 353 14.88 -5.29 8.95
C LYS A 353 14.67 -3.80 8.65
N TRP A 354 15.74 -3.00 8.66
CA TRP A 354 15.65 -1.56 8.42
C TRP A 354 15.50 -1.21 6.93
N CYS A 355 16.10 -1.99 6.04
CA CYS A 355 15.82 -1.94 4.61
C CYS A 355 14.36 -2.23 4.30
N ARG A 356 13.76 -3.24 4.94
CA ARG A 356 12.33 -3.55 4.81
C ARG A 356 11.51 -2.35 5.26
N GLY A 357 11.83 -1.76 6.41
CA GLY A 357 11.14 -0.57 6.90
C GLY A 357 11.16 0.61 5.92
N LEU A 358 12.31 0.85 5.28
CA LEU A 358 12.43 1.88 4.23
C LEU A 358 11.56 1.57 3.01
N PHE A 359 11.66 0.37 2.45
CA PHE A 359 10.92 0.03 1.23
C PHE A 359 9.43 -0.16 1.47
N PHE A 360 9.05 -0.59 2.66
CA PHE A 360 7.66 -0.61 3.12
C PHE A 360 7.11 0.82 3.18
N HIS A 361 7.86 1.77 3.75
CA HIS A 361 7.48 3.20 3.72
C HIS A 361 7.35 3.74 2.28
N ILE A 362 8.27 3.38 1.38
CA ILE A 362 8.20 3.77 -0.04
C ILE A 362 6.94 3.18 -0.70
N TYR A 363 6.63 1.92 -0.42
CA TYR A 363 5.43 1.24 -0.90
C TYR A 363 4.14 1.94 -0.44
N HIS A 364 4.09 2.55 0.74
CA HIS A 364 2.91 3.27 1.24
C HIS A 364 2.41 4.36 0.29
N TRP A 365 3.32 4.98 -0.47
CA TRP A 365 2.95 6.02 -1.41
C TRP A 365 1.99 5.51 -2.49
N ASN A 366 1.98 4.20 -2.81
CA ASN A 366 1.02 3.61 -3.75
C ASN A 366 -0.44 3.89 -3.36
N PHE A 367 -0.73 3.95 -2.06
CA PHE A 367 -2.09 4.19 -1.57
C PHE A 367 -2.45 5.67 -1.51
N ALA A 368 -1.49 6.60 -1.62
CA ALA A 368 -1.73 8.04 -1.43
C ALA A 368 -1.67 8.85 -2.73
N ILE A 369 -0.83 8.46 -3.71
CA ILE A 369 -0.57 9.30 -4.90
C ILE A 369 -1.56 9.11 -6.05
N ASN A 370 -2.48 8.16 -5.95
CA ASN A 370 -3.37 7.77 -7.04
C ASN A 370 -4.16 8.96 -7.62
N PHE A 371 -4.63 9.88 -6.78
CA PHE A 371 -5.27 11.12 -7.24
C PHE A 371 -4.39 11.94 -8.20
N PHE A 372 -3.12 12.14 -7.86
CA PHE A 372 -2.19 12.91 -8.69
C PHE A 372 -1.96 12.21 -10.03
N LEU A 373 -1.82 10.88 -10.01
CA LEU A 373 -1.71 10.09 -11.22
C LEU A 373 -2.95 10.29 -12.10
N TYR A 374 -4.15 10.12 -11.54
CA TYR A 374 -5.42 10.33 -12.27
C TYR A 374 -5.52 11.73 -12.86
N TYR A 375 -5.12 12.76 -12.13
CA TYR A 375 -5.16 14.15 -12.56
C TYR A 375 -4.18 14.47 -13.69
N LEU A 376 -2.93 14.03 -13.56
CA LEU A 376 -1.86 14.29 -14.53
C LEU A 376 -2.13 13.57 -15.86
N THR A 377 -2.49 12.30 -15.79
CA THR A 377 -2.60 11.45 -16.98
C THR A 377 -3.99 11.45 -17.59
N GLY A 378 -5.04 11.68 -16.79
CA GLY A 378 -6.45 11.51 -17.16
C GLY A 378 -7.16 12.82 -17.52
N LYS A 379 -7.30 13.10 -18.82
CA LYS A 379 -8.00 14.31 -19.31
C LYS A 379 -9.44 14.45 -18.80
N LYS A 380 -10.20 13.35 -18.73
CA LYS A 380 -11.59 13.35 -18.26
C LYS A 380 -11.69 13.66 -16.77
N PHE A 381 -10.85 12.99 -15.97
CA PHE A 381 -10.79 13.20 -14.52
C PHE A 381 -10.40 14.64 -14.19
N ARG A 382 -9.33 15.14 -14.83
CA ARG A 382 -8.90 16.54 -14.70
C ARG A 382 -10.02 17.53 -15.02
N ARG A 383 -10.76 17.31 -16.11
CA ARG A 383 -11.89 18.20 -16.49
C ARG A 383 -12.97 18.23 -15.41
N VAL A 384 -13.33 17.07 -14.85
CA VAL A 384 -14.30 17.00 -13.74
C VAL A 384 -13.78 17.72 -12.51
N VAL A 385 -12.52 17.50 -12.13
CA VAL A 385 -11.89 18.21 -11.00
C VAL A 385 -11.92 19.73 -11.21
N THR A 386 -11.48 20.22 -12.36
CA THR A 386 -11.48 21.66 -12.67
C THR A 386 -12.90 22.24 -12.66
N GLN A 387 -13.88 21.51 -13.18
CA GLN A 387 -15.27 21.96 -13.20
C GLN A 387 -15.86 22.01 -11.78
N THR A 388 -15.61 20.99 -10.95
CA THR A 388 -16.08 20.98 -9.56
C THR A 388 -15.41 22.07 -8.73
N LEU A 389 -14.10 22.29 -8.90
CA LEU A 389 -13.38 23.38 -8.23
C LEU A 389 -13.91 24.75 -8.68
N LYS A 390 -14.17 24.94 -9.98
CA LYS A 390 -14.77 26.16 -10.50
C LYS A 390 -16.15 26.40 -9.89
N ASN A 391 -17.02 25.39 -9.86
CA ASN A 391 -18.34 25.49 -9.25
C ASN A 391 -18.26 25.82 -7.74
N TYR A 392 -17.29 25.23 -7.01
CA TYR A 392 -17.07 25.53 -5.60
C TYR A 392 -16.57 26.97 -5.39
N THR A 393 -15.71 27.44 -6.30
CA THR A 393 -15.21 28.83 -6.28
C THR A 393 -16.36 29.79 -6.58
N ASP A 394 -17.13 29.54 -7.63
CA ASP A 394 -18.26 30.37 -8.06
C ASP A 394 -19.44 30.36 -7.07
N SER A 395 -19.56 29.35 -6.19
CA SER A 395 -20.59 29.29 -5.14
C SER A 395 -20.15 29.87 -3.80
N ASN A 396 -18.84 29.93 -3.51
CA ASN A 396 -18.30 30.55 -2.28
C ASN A 396 -17.81 32.00 -2.48
N LEU A 397 -17.44 32.41 -3.70
CA LEU A 397 -17.12 33.81 -4.04
C LEU A 397 -18.29 34.80 -4.16
N PRO A 398 -19.58 34.42 -4.31
CA PRO A 398 -20.67 35.40 -4.31
C PRO A 398 -20.74 36.16 -2.98
N CYS A 399 -20.27 35.55 -1.89
CA CYS A 399 -20.29 36.17 -0.56
C CYS A 399 -19.19 37.22 -0.38
N TYR A 400 -18.02 37.07 -1.01
CA TYR A 400 -16.92 38.04 -0.83
C TYR A 400 -17.14 39.34 -1.63
N LYS A 401 -17.80 39.27 -2.79
CA LYS A 401 -18.17 40.48 -3.56
C LYS A 401 -19.39 41.23 -2.99
N GLY A 402 -20.20 40.60 -2.14
CA GLY A 402 -21.34 41.21 -1.45
C GLY A 402 -20.98 41.94 -0.15
N ILE A 403 -19.89 41.56 0.52
CA ILE A 403 -19.51 42.13 1.82
C ILE A 403 -18.98 43.58 1.71
N LEU A 404 -18.50 44.03 0.55
CA LEU A 404 -18.11 45.43 0.37
C LEU A 404 -19.31 46.39 0.16
N LYS A 405 -20.55 45.89 0.16
CA LYS A 405 -21.77 46.70 -0.07
C LYS A 405 -22.83 46.62 1.02
N CYS A 406 -22.59 45.92 2.13
CA CYS A 406 -23.54 45.85 3.25
C CYS A 406 -23.12 46.74 4.42
N ASN A 407 -23.36 48.05 4.30
CA ASN A 407 -23.46 48.94 5.46
C ASN A 407 -24.88 48.88 6.02
N THR A 408 -25.21 47.86 6.82
CA THR A 408 -26.25 47.94 7.86
C THR A 408 -26.20 46.68 8.72
N TRP A 409 -25.69 46.85 9.93
CA TRP A 409 -25.56 45.84 10.97
C TRP A 409 -26.90 45.62 11.68
N ASN A 410 -27.75 44.70 11.22
CA ASN A 410 -28.84 44.20 12.06
C ASN A 410 -29.33 42.76 11.79
N ASN A 411 -28.85 42.05 10.77
CA ASN A 411 -29.32 40.68 10.47
C ASN A 411 -28.24 39.58 10.58
N CYS A 412 -27.23 39.76 11.44
CA CYS A 412 -26.13 38.79 11.58
C CYS A 412 -26.50 37.52 12.38
N HIS A 413 -27.71 37.42 12.94
CA HIS A 413 -28.12 36.28 13.75
C HIS A 413 -28.73 35.10 12.96
N GLU A 414 -29.25 35.32 11.74
CA GLU A 414 -29.81 34.23 10.92
C GLU A 414 -28.75 33.46 10.12
N HIS A 415 -27.56 34.05 9.88
CA HIS A 415 -26.54 33.42 9.04
C HIS A 415 -25.74 32.30 9.73
N PHE A 416 -25.69 32.26 11.06
CA PHE A 416 -25.08 31.13 11.79
C PHE A 416 -25.93 29.84 11.73
N ALA A 417 -27.22 29.95 11.43
CA ALA A 417 -28.08 28.77 11.21
C ALA A 417 -27.77 28.06 9.86
N ALA A 418 -27.27 28.79 8.86
CA ALA A 418 -26.92 28.25 7.55
C ALA A 418 -25.64 27.40 7.56
N VAL A 419 -24.68 27.71 8.46
CA VAL A 419 -23.45 26.89 8.63
C VAL A 419 -23.77 25.54 9.31
N ARG A 420 -24.91 25.45 10.00
CA ARG A 420 -25.44 24.17 10.53
C ARG A 420 -26.11 23.31 9.45
N SER A 421 -26.29 23.82 8.22
CA SER A 421 -26.98 23.11 7.12
C SER A 421 -26.06 22.28 6.22
N THR A 422 -24.74 22.39 6.36
CA THR A 422 -23.77 21.59 5.58
C THR A 422 -23.75 20.12 5.99
N SER A 423 -23.97 19.82 7.28
CA SER A 423 -24.23 18.47 7.76
C SER A 423 -25.58 17.92 7.27
N ILE A 424 -26.59 18.78 7.10
CA ILE A 424 -27.91 18.43 6.55
C ILE A 424 -27.85 18.16 5.04
N LEU A 425 -26.96 18.84 4.30
CA LEU A 425 -26.73 18.57 2.87
C LEU A 425 -25.96 17.27 2.64
N LEU A 426 -24.99 16.94 3.50
CA LEU A 426 -24.30 15.64 3.48
C LEU A 426 -25.28 14.50 3.87
N ALA A 427 -26.12 14.73 4.89
CA ALA A 427 -27.17 13.79 5.29
C ALA A 427 -28.28 13.64 4.23
N ARG A 428 -28.62 14.71 3.48
CA ARG A 428 -29.54 14.66 2.33
C ARG A 428 -28.95 13.92 1.14
N ALA A 429 -27.65 14.00 0.90
CA ALA A 429 -26.99 13.19 -0.12
C ALA A 429 -27.01 11.69 0.22
N VAL A 430 -26.87 11.35 1.51
CA VAL A 430 -26.96 9.96 2.00
C VAL A 430 -28.41 9.44 2.00
N THR A 431 -29.39 10.23 2.43
CA THR A 431 -30.81 9.82 2.45
C THR A 431 -31.46 9.78 1.06
N ARG A 432 -30.99 10.56 0.08
CA ARG A 432 -31.44 10.46 -1.32
C ARG A 432 -31.00 9.14 -1.98
N ASN A 433 -29.94 8.51 -1.48
CA ASN A 433 -29.51 7.18 -1.92
C ASN A 433 -30.44 6.08 -1.37
N ASN A 434 -30.92 6.19 -0.12
CA ASN A 434 -31.87 5.24 0.45
C ASN A 434 -33.25 5.30 -0.22
N ARG A 435 -33.77 6.50 -0.54
CA ARG A 435 -35.04 6.63 -1.30
C ARG A 435 -34.96 6.04 -2.70
N PHE A 436 -33.78 6.02 -3.33
CA PHE A 436 -33.57 5.41 -4.65
C PHE A 436 -33.56 3.87 -4.56
N ILE A 437 -33.06 3.31 -3.45
CA ILE A 437 -33.10 1.88 -3.16
C ILE A 437 -34.54 1.43 -2.87
N ASP A 438 -35.29 2.16 -2.04
CA ASP A 438 -36.69 1.83 -1.72
C ASP A 438 -37.62 1.88 -2.94
N THR A 439 -37.41 2.83 -3.87
CA THR A 439 -38.17 2.88 -5.13
C THR A 439 -37.85 1.75 -6.10
N ASN A 440 -36.64 1.18 -6.04
CA ASN A 440 -36.27 0.03 -6.88
C ASN A 440 -36.82 -1.27 -6.29
N VAL A 441 -36.81 -1.43 -4.96
CA VAL A 441 -37.41 -2.59 -4.27
C VAL A 441 -38.95 -2.60 -4.44
N ALA A 442 -39.61 -1.45 -4.39
CA ALA A 442 -41.05 -1.36 -4.65
C ALA A 442 -41.44 -1.67 -6.11
N ARG A 443 -40.54 -1.41 -7.06
CA ARG A 443 -40.75 -1.66 -8.49
C ARG A 443 -40.51 -3.12 -8.88
N ASP A 444 -39.57 -3.79 -8.22
CA ASP A 444 -39.34 -5.24 -8.41
C ASP A 444 -40.48 -6.07 -7.81
N ASN A 445 -41.01 -5.69 -6.64
CA ASN A 445 -42.17 -6.35 -6.02
C ASN A 445 -43.48 -6.14 -6.82
N ALA A 446 -43.59 -5.06 -7.62
CA ALA A 446 -44.74 -4.82 -8.49
C ALA A 446 -44.68 -5.65 -9.77
N ASN A 447 -43.48 -5.96 -10.28
CA ASN A 447 -43.31 -6.82 -11.46
C ASN A 447 -43.54 -8.30 -11.13
N GLU A 448 -43.24 -8.76 -9.91
CA GLU A 448 -43.53 -10.14 -9.48
C GLU A 448 -45.03 -10.44 -9.32
N ARG A 449 -45.85 -9.43 -9.01
CA ARG A 449 -47.32 -9.57 -8.97
C ARG A 449 -48.00 -9.58 -10.33
N ILE A 450 -47.33 -9.12 -11.39
CA ILE A 450 -47.87 -9.13 -12.75
C ILE A 450 -47.55 -10.47 -13.46
N SER A 451 -46.51 -11.17 -13.02
CA SER A 451 -46.13 -12.49 -13.57
C SER A 451 -46.88 -13.68 -12.98
N THR A 452 -47.80 -13.47 -12.04
CA THR A 452 -48.61 -14.52 -11.39
C THR A 452 -50.09 -14.54 -11.82
N ASN A 453 -50.49 -13.68 -12.77
CA ASN A 453 -51.84 -13.62 -13.34
C ASN A 453 -51.83 -13.62 -14.88
N VAL A 454 -51.12 -14.58 -15.48
CA VAL A 454 -51.32 -15.00 -16.89
C VAL A 454 -51.35 -16.51 -16.95
#